data_AF-A0A9E4EUE6-F1
#
_entry.id   AF-A0A9E4EUE6-F1
#
_cell.length_a   1.000
_cell.length_b   1.000
_cell.length_c   1.000
_cell.angle_alpha   90.00
_cell.angle_beta   90.00
_cell.angle_gamma   90.00
#
_symmetry.space_group_name_H-M   'P 1'
#
loop_
_entity.id
_entity.type
_entity.pdbx_description
1 polymer ?
#
loop_
_entity_poly.entity_id
_entity_poly.type
_entity_poly.pdbx_seq_one_letter_code
_entity_poly.pdbx_strand_id
1 'polypeptide(L)'
;YAAREAVVAALEAEGLLAKIEDHEHALPHHDKCGTVVEPLPMEQWFMNMKEIAAKVRPVLVQQDIQYAPDRFRHYAIEWLDQIRDWALSRQIWWGHRIPAWYCTHCSADGLIPMGDLDREQALREGNRGQARSQRG
;
A
#
# COMPACT_ATOMS: atom_id res chain seq x y z
N TYR A 1 -22.04 0.35 6.40
CA TYR A 1 -22.89 1.29 5.63
C TYR A 1 -23.81 2.19 6.47
N ALA A 2 -23.99 1.98 7.78
CA ALA A 2 -24.86 2.82 8.62
C ALA A 2 -24.59 4.35 8.52
N ALA A 3 -23.33 4.75 8.33
CA ALA A 3 -22.97 6.16 8.13
C ALA A 3 -23.61 6.78 6.87
N ARG A 4 -23.75 6.01 5.78
CA ARG A 4 -24.38 6.50 4.53
C ARG A 4 -25.85 6.87 4.78
N GLU A 5 -26.59 6.01 5.47
CA GLU A 5 -28.01 6.23 5.78
C GLU A 5 -28.22 7.46 6.66
N ALA A 6 -27.37 7.62 7.69
CA ALA A 6 -27.42 8.79 8.57
C ALA A 6 -27.11 10.10 7.82
N VAL A 7 -26.13 10.10 6.92
CA VAL A 7 -25.79 11.27 6.09
C VAL A 7 -26.93 11.63 5.15
N VAL A 8 -27.58 10.64 4.51
CA VAL A 8 -28.73 10.90 3.63
C VAL A 8 -29.88 11.54 4.40
N ALA A 9 -30.22 11.03 5.58
CA ALA A 9 -31.28 11.59 6.42
C ALA A 9 -30.98 13.04 6.87
N ALA A 10 -29.71 13.35 7.20
CA ALA A 10 -29.30 14.71 7.56
C ALA A 10 -29.43 15.68 6.36
N LEU A 11 -28.99 15.25 5.17
CA LEU A 11 -29.10 16.07 3.95
C LEU A 11 -30.56 16.35 3.56
N GLU A 12 -31.46 15.38 3.78
CA GLU A 12 -32.90 15.56 3.55
C GLU A 12 -33.51 16.55 4.55
N ALA A 13 -33.16 16.43 5.84
CA ALA A 13 -33.64 17.33 6.89
C ALA A 13 -33.21 18.79 6.67
N GLU A 14 -32.03 19.00 6.10
CA GLU A 14 -31.50 20.34 5.77
C GLU A 14 -31.97 20.86 4.39
N GLY A 15 -32.73 20.08 3.62
CA GLY A 15 -33.18 20.45 2.28
C GLY A 15 -32.05 20.53 1.24
N LEU A 16 -30.90 19.89 1.51
CA LEU A 16 -29.71 19.88 0.66
C LEU A 16 -29.70 18.70 -0.34
N LEU A 17 -30.65 17.77 -0.20
CA LEU A 17 -30.77 16.60 -1.07
C LEU A 17 -31.57 16.92 -2.34
N ALA A 18 -30.89 16.99 -3.49
CA ALA A 18 -31.53 17.30 -4.77
C ALA A 18 -32.24 16.10 -5.42
N LYS A 19 -31.60 14.92 -5.45
CA LYS A 19 -32.11 13.70 -6.10
C LYS A 19 -31.41 12.46 -5.54
N ILE A 20 -32.13 11.34 -5.48
CA ILE A 20 -31.57 10.00 -5.30
C ILE A 20 -31.85 9.20 -6.58
N GLU A 21 -30.84 8.50 -7.08
CA GLU A 21 -30.96 7.58 -8.21
C GLU A 21 -30.08 6.36 -8.02
N ASP A 22 -30.49 5.25 -8.63
CA ASP A 22 -29.72 4.02 -8.64
C ASP A 22 -28.54 4.13 -9.61
N HIS A 23 -27.36 3.71 -9.15
CA HIS A 23 -26.12 3.81 -9.93
C HIS A 23 -25.35 2.48 -9.91
N GLU A 24 -25.39 1.78 -11.03
CA GLU A 24 -24.58 0.57 -11.24
C GLU A 24 -23.12 0.95 -11.54
N HIS A 25 -22.21 0.43 -10.73
CA HIS A 25 -20.78 0.65 -10.90
C HIS A 25 -19.99 -0.53 -10.32
N ALA A 26 -18.73 -0.66 -10.74
CA ALA A 26 -17.83 -1.69 -10.24
C ALA A 26 -17.22 -1.27 -8.89
N LEU A 27 -17.38 -2.11 -7.86
CA LEU A 27 -16.74 -1.94 -6.57
C LEU A 27 -15.57 -2.92 -6.41
N PRO A 28 -14.38 -2.45 -5.96
CA PRO A 28 -13.28 -3.34 -5.64
C PRO A 28 -13.57 -4.13 -4.37
N HIS A 29 -13.31 -5.43 -4.41
CA HIS A 29 -13.45 -6.32 -3.26
C HIS A 29 -12.11 -6.96 -2.94
N HIS A 30 -11.84 -7.21 -1.67
CA HIS A 30 -10.65 -7.90 -1.23
C HIS A 30 -10.68 -9.34 -1.73
N ASP A 31 -9.60 -9.78 -2.37
CA ASP A 31 -9.49 -11.08 -3.05
C ASP A 31 -9.76 -12.27 -2.12
N LYS A 32 -9.37 -12.19 -0.84
CA LYS A 32 -9.51 -13.32 0.11
C LYS A 32 -10.80 -13.34 0.90
N CYS A 33 -11.28 -12.19 1.37
CA CYS A 33 -12.45 -12.13 2.26
C CYS A 33 -13.70 -11.52 1.61
N GLY A 34 -13.58 -11.00 0.39
CA GLY A 34 -14.70 -10.46 -0.36
C GLY A 34 -15.28 -9.17 0.21
N THR A 35 -14.68 -8.56 1.23
CA THR A 35 -15.15 -7.26 1.74
C THR A 35 -14.82 -6.14 0.75
N VAL A 36 -15.68 -5.13 0.66
CA VAL A 36 -15.43 -3.94 -0.17
C VAL A 36 -14.17 -3.23 0.32
N VAL A 37 -13.29 -2.84 -0.62
CA VAL A 37 -12.03 -2.16 -0.32
C VAL A 37 -12.27 -0.65 -0.27
N GLU A 38 -11.85 -0.03 0.82
CA GLU A 38 -11.87 1.42 1.01
C GLU A 38 -10.44 1.98 0.96
N PRO A 39 -10.13 2.94 0.07
CA PRO A 39 -8.83 3.58 0.04
C PRO A 39 -8.63 4.46 1.27
N LEU A 40 -7.57 4.21 2.03
CA LEU A 40 -7.17 5.04 3.17
C LEU A 40 -5.72 5.52 3.01
N PRO A 41 -5.45 6.83 3.10
CA PRO A 41 -4.09 7.34 3.14
C PRO A 41 -3.37 6.83 4.40
N MET A 42 -2.28 6.10 4.21
CA MET A 42 -1.45 5.59 5.31
C MET A 42 0.03 5.68 4.92
N GLU A 43 0.89 5.91 5.91
CA GLU A 43 2.33 5.76 5.73
C GLU A 43 2.66 4.29 5.48
N GLN A 44 3.29 4.01 4.34
CA GLN A 44 3.63 2.66 3.89
C GLN A 44 5.00 2.68 3.22
N TRP A 45 5.64 1.51 3.16
CA TRP A 45 6.88 1.32 2.40
C TRP A 45 6.55 1.00 0.96
N PHE A 46 7.13 1.74 0.02
CA PHE A 46 6.92 1.56 -1.41
C PHE A 46 8.23 1.24 -2.13
N MET A 47 8.15 0.42 -3.17
CA MET A 47 9.23 0.19 -4.12
C MET A 47 9.02 1.08 -5.36
N ASN A 48 10.07 1.81 -5.76
CA ASN A 48 10.08 2.56 -7.01
C ASN A 48 10.07 1.57 -8.18
N MET A 49 8.90 1.38 -8.78
CA MET A 49 8.73 0.40 -9.85
C MET A 49 9.18 0.95 -11.20
N LYS A 50 9.24 2.27 -11.38
CA LYS A 50 9.66 2.90 -12.65
C LYS A 50 11.09 2.53 -13.02
N GLU A 51 11.99 2.54 -12.04
CA GLU A 51 13.40 2.16 -12.28
C GLU A 51 13.55 0.67 -12.62
N ILE A 52 12.75 -0.19 -11.99
CA ILE A 52 12.76 -1.62 -12.28
C ILE A 52 12.19 -1.87 -13.68
N ALA A 53 11.06 -1.25 -14.01
CA ALA A 53 10.43 -1.37 -15.32
C ALA A 53 11.36 -0.90 -16.44
N ALA A 54 12.09 0.21 -16.26
CA ALA A 54 13.07 0.70 -17.22
C ALA A 54 14.19 -0.31 -17.52
N LYS A 55 14.57 -1.14 -16.55
CA LYS A 55 15.59 -2.19 -16.71
C LYS A 55 15.03 -3.46 -17.33
N VAL A 56 13.80 -3.85 -16.98
CA VAL A 56 13.18 -5.11 -17.42
C VAL A 56 12.56 -4.99 -18.81
N ARG A 57 11.97 -3.85 -19.13
CA ARG A 57 11.25 -3.65 -20.39
C ARG A 57 12.10 -3.91 -21.64
N PRO A 58 13.37 -3.45 -21.76
CA PRO A 58 14.20 -3.72 -22.93
C PRO A 58 14.39 -5.22 -23.19
N VAL A 59 14.59 -6.01 -22.14
CA VAL A 59 14.76 -7.48 -22.20
C VAL A 59 13.53 -8.14 -22.84
N LEU A 60 12.34 -7.65 -22.51
CA LEU A 60 11.10 -8.15 -23.11
C LEU A 60 10.98 -7.73 -24.57
N VAL A 61 11.24 -6.46 -24.90
CA VAL A 61 11.16 -5.92 -26.27
C VAL A 61 12.16 -6.58 -27.21
N GLN A 62 13.38 -6.84 -26.73
CA GLN A 62 14.45 -7.50 -27.48
C GLN A 62 14.24 -9.01 -27.62
N GLN A 63 13.21 -9.56 -26.97
CA GLN A 63 12.87 -10.98 -26.98
C GLN A 63 13.97 -11.88 -26.39
N ASP A 64 14.78 -11.34 -25.47
CA ASP A 64 15.74 -12.11 -24.67
C ASP A 64 15.01 -13.13 -23.76
N ILE A 65 13.75 -12.83 -23.43
CA ILE A 65 12.81 -13.75 -22.77
C ILE A 65 11.67 -14.08 -23.75
N GLN A 66 11.43 -15.38 -23.93
CA GLN A 66 10.40 -15.91 -24.82
C GLN A 66 9.13 -16.25 -24.03
N TYR A 67 7.98 -15.76 -24.49
CA TYR A 67 6.66 -16.07 -23.93
C TYR A 67 5.94 -17.09 -24.79
N ALA A 68 5.23 -18.03 -24.16
CA ALA A 68 4.38 -18.99 -24.84
C ALA A 68 2.94 -18.93 -24.28
N PRO A 69 1.94 -18.42 -25.04
CA PRO A 69 2.05 -17.76 -26.34
C PRO A 69 2.61 -16.33 -26.29
N ASP A 70 3.10 -15.87 -27.45
CA ASP A 70 3.77 -14.58 -27.64
C ASP A 70 2.97 -13.35 -27.17
N ARG A 71 1.64 -13.39 -27.29
CA ARG A 71 0.74 -12.31 -26.85
C ARG A 71 0.94 -11.88 -25.40
N PHE A 72 1.39 -12.79 -24.53
CA PHE A 72 1.64 -12.47 -23.12
C PHE A 72 2.80 -11.48 -22.94
N ARG A 73 3.75 -11.44 -23.88
CA ARG A 73 4.79 -10.40 -23.89
C ARG A 73 4.17 -9.01 -24.03
N HIS A 74 3.18 -8.84 -24.90
CA HIS A 74 2.53 -7.54 -25.10
C HIS A 74 1.82 -7.08 -23.83
N TYR A 75 1.07 -7.95 -23.16
CA TYR A 75 0.45 -7.62 -21.87
C TYR A 75 1.47 -7.27 -20.79
N ALA A 76 2.60 -7.99 -20.74
CA ALA A 76 3.67 -7.69 -19.79
C ALA A 76 4.29 -6.31 -20.05
N ILE A 77 4.55 -5.96 -21.31
CA ILE A 77 5.08 -4.64 -21.68
C ILE A 77 4.08 -3.54 -21.33
N GLU A 78 2.80 -3.71 -21.68
CA GLU A 78 1.74 -2.74 -21.36
C GLU A 78 1.60 -2.54 -19.84
N TRP A 79 1.67 -3.63 -19.06
CA TRP A 79 1.67 -3.57 -17.61
C TRP A 79 2.87 -2.80 -17.05
N LEU A 80 4.08 -3.03 -17.58
CA LEU A 80 5.28 -2.30 -17.20
C LEU A 80 5.18 -0.80 -17.56
N ASP A 81 4.53 -0.45 -18.66
CA ASP A 81 4.37 0.93 -19.12
C ASP A 81 3.40 1.73 -18.23
N GLN A 82 2.44 1.06 -17.58
CA GLN A 82 1.46 1.69 -16.67
C GLN A 82 1.71 1.39 -15.18
N ILE A 83 2.85 0.78 -14.86
CA ILE A 83 3.13 0.31 -13.50
C ILE A 83 3.17 1.46 -12.49
N ARG A 84 2.61 1.22 -11.31
CA ARG A 84 2.67 2.13 -10.16
C ARG A 84 3.61 1.57 -9.11
N ASP A 85 4.08 2.44 -8.23
CA ASP A 85 4.94 2.03 -7.12
C ASP A 85 4.24 0.98 -6.25
N TRP A 86 4.99 -0.06 -5.92
CA TRP A 86 4.44 -1.23 -5.25
C TRP A 86 4.51 -1.02 -3.74
N ALA A 87 3.35 -0.99 -3.09
CA ALA A 87 3.28 -1.04 -1.64
C ALA A 87 3.82 -2.38 -1.15
N LEU A 88 4.91 -2.37 -0.37
CA LEU A 88 5.55 -3.54 0.22
C LEU A 88 4.98 -3.88 1.59
N SER A 89 4.69 -2.86 2.41
CA SER A 89 4.21 -3.07 3.77
C SER A 89 2.80 -3.66 3.81
N ARG A 90 2.58 -4.52 4.81
CA ARG A 90 1.29 -5.17 5.07
C ARG A 90 1.06 -5.19 6.58
N GLN A 91 -0.14 -4.86 7.04
CA GLN A 91 -0.54 -4.91 8.44
C GLN A 91 -1.10 -6.30 8.77
N ILE A 92 -0.23 -7.30 8.70
CA ILE A 92 -0.57 -8.71 8.94
C ILE A 92 0.39 -9.35 9.95
N TRP A 93 -0.07 -10.39 10.64
CA TRP A 93 0.71 -11.11 11.64
C TRP A 93 1.69 -12.11 11.02
N TRP A 94 1.30 -12.74 9.92
CA TRP A 94 2.07 -13.79 9.28
C TRP A 94 2.77 -13.27 8.03
N GLY A 95 4.10 -13.23 8.07
CA GLY A 95 4.94 -12.76 6.97
C GLY A 95 6.35 -12.42 7.45
N HIS A 96 7.22 -12.06 6.50
CA HIS A 96 8.54 -11.57 6.84
C HIS A 96 8.46 -10.15 7.41
N ARG A 97 9.11 -9.93 8.55
CA ARG A 97 9.25 -8.59 9.12
C ARG A 97 10.18 -7.76 8.24
N ILE A 98 9.73 -6.56 7.86
CA ILE A 98 10.58 -5.57 7.18
C ILE A 98 11.72 -5.17 8.15
N PRO A 99 13.00 -5.28 7.74
CA PRO A 99 14.15 -4.97 8.58
C PRO A 99 14.39 -3.45 8.63
N ALA A 100 13.41 -2.72 9.13
CA ALA A 100 13.48 -1.29 9.39
C ALA A 100 13.23 -1.03 10.87
N TRP A 101 13.98 -0.09 11.44
CA TRP A 101 13.85 0.35 12.81
C TRP A 101 13.74 1.87 12.83
N TYR A 102 12.95 2.38 13.78
CA TYR A 102 12.77 3.80 14.00
C TYR A 102 13.53 4.22 15.26
N CYS A 103 14.32 5.29 15.17
CA CYS A 103 15.02 5.82 16.34
C CYS A 103 14.05 6.65 17.18
N THR A 104 13.74 6.22 18.40
CA THR A 104 12.75 6.93 19.24
C THR A 104 13.25 8.27 19.79
N HIS A 105 14.54 8.56 19.67
CA HIS A 105 15.13 9.83 20.11
C HIS A 105 15.28 10.82 18.95
N CYS A 106 15.72 10.34 17.79
CA CYS A 106 16.01 11.18 16.64
C CYS A 106 14.79 11.37 15.73
N SER A 107 13.83 10.43 15.74
CA SER A 107 12.62 10.51 14.92
C SER A 107 11.46 11.27 15.56
N ALA A 108 11.74 12.16 16.51
CA ALA A 108 10.71 13.00 17.15
C ALA A 108 9.92 13.85 16.13
N ASP A 109 10.56 14.20 15.00
CA ASP A 109 9.98 15.03 13.92
C ASP A 109 9.91 14.33 12.54
N GLY A 110 10.17 13.01 12.47
CA GLY A 110 10.11 12.28 11.21
C GLY A 110 10.95 11.00 11.13
N LEU A 111 10.60 10.15 10.16
CA LEU A 111 11.29 8.88 9.91
C LEU A 111 12.75 9.15 9.47
N ILE A 112 13.72 8.81 10.31
CA ILE A 112 15.12 8.76 9.89
C ILE A 112 15.39 7.34 9.39
N PRO A 113 15.67 7.13 8.10
CA PRO A 113 16.05 5.82 7.61
C PRO A 113 17.39 5.44 8.25
N MET A 114 17.35 4.45 9.15
CA MET A 114 18.53 3.87 9.81
C MET A 114 19.29 2.96 8.84
N GLY A 115 19.53 3.41 7.60
CA GLY A 115 20.24 2.65 6.57
C GLY A 115 21.72 2.44 6.91
N ASP A 116 22.27 3.30 7.76
CA ASP A 116 23.70 3.32 8.12
C ASP A 116 24.01 2.68 9.49
N LEU A 117 22.99 2.18 10.19
CA LEU A 117 23.17 1.61 11.53
C LEU A 117 23.19 0.10 11.46
N ASP A 118 24.13 -0.50 12.20
CA ASP A 118 24.17 -1.95 12.31
C ASP A 118 22.93 -2.50 13.04
N ARG A 119 22.66 -3.79 12.85
CA ARG A 119 21.46 -4.44 13.40
C ARG A 119 21.34 -4.27 14.92
N GLU A 120 22.45 -4.33 15.66
CA GLU A 120 22.43 -4.22 17.11
C GLU A 120 22.14 -2.80 17.57
N GLN A 121 22.74 -1.80 16.91
CA GLN A 121 22.48 -0.38 17.12
C GLN A 121 21.01 -0.06 16.87
N ALA A 122 20.47 -0.49 15.73
CA ALA A 122 19.07 -0.30 15.38
C ALA A 122 18.12 -0.94 16.40
N LEU A 123 18.44 -2.13 16.91
CA LEU A 123 17.67 -2.79 17.97
C LEU A 123 17.75 -2.04 19.31
N ARG A 124 18.93 -1.55 19.71
CA ARG A 124 19.10 -0.80 20.97
C ARG A 124 18.32 0.51 20.97
N GLU A 125 18.36 1.24 19.85
CA GLU A 125 17.70 2.54 19.71
C GLU A 125 16.19 2.42 19.51
N GLY A 126 15.73 1.39 18.79
CA GLY A 126 14.30 1.17 18.53
C GLY A 126 13.53 0.47 19.68
N ASN A 127 14.19 -0.33 20.53
CA ASN A 127 13.50 -1.11 21.57
C ASN A 127 13.23 -0.35 22.89
N ARG A 128 13.72 0.88 23.06
CA ARG A 128 13.48 1.64 24.31
C ARG A 128 12.01 2.07 24.50
N GLY A 129 11.16 1.96 23.48
CA GLY A 129 9.74 2.30 23.55
C GLY A 129 8.76 1.15 23.84
N GLN A 130 9.16 -0.12 23.72
CA GLN A 130 8.22 -1.26 23.89
C GLN A 130 8.13 -1.81 25.32
N ALA A 131 8.89 -1.26 26.27
CA ALA A 131 8.87 -1.71 27.68
C ALA A 131 7.77 -1.05 28.55
N ARG A 132 6.80 -0.33 27.97
CA ARG A 132 5.81 0.47 28.75
C ARG A 132 4.31 0.24 28.49
N SER A 133 3.87 -0.81 27.78
CA SER A 133 2.42 -1.12 27.70
C SER A 133 1.99 -2.51 28.15
N GLN A 134 2.84 -3.24 28.88
CA GLN A 134 2.43 -4.43 29.64
C GLN A 134 2.86 -4.30 31.09
N ARG A 135 2.18 -3.40 31.82
CA ARG A 135 1.97 -3.42 33.28
C ARG A 135 1.20 -2.14 33.67
N GLY A 136 -0.05 -2.31 34.08
CA GLY A 136 -0.95 -1.25 34.55
C GLY A 136 -2.32 -1.38 33.93
#